data_AF-A0A5J4V6X5-F1
#
_entry.id   AF-A0A5J4V6X5-F1
#
_cell.length_a   1.000
_cell.length_b   1.000
_cell.length_c   1.000
_cell.angle_alpha   90.00
_cell.angle_beta   90.00
_cell.angle_gamma   90.00
#
_symmetry.space_group_name_H-M   'P 1'
#
loop_
_entity.id
_entity.type
_entity.pdbx_description
1 polymer ?
#
loop_
_entity_poly.entity_id
_entity_poly.type
_entity_poly.pdbx_seq_one_letter_code
_entity_poly.pdbx_strand_id
1 'polypeptide(L)'
;MKSPNLTQTLEQELCNSLDIILTESEHLETIHIMKTTSVKISGNAFEGKRTKILGPKETDAKGEYIITVDSTSTGDIIVQNIDMREWNGGFISSDGGKSILLKDSLLAGGGTIIHNTDGVLNIQSDEFIGDGINVPIDPFIFATKGSVNIVSSTFKKGSFKGDRNGCIVCCGTVTQCTIDGCEFIENKFNSGSAAVSVTTPTCIQLIIKGTPSKRTKFSGLDMKNPLNGNFIKTVSSKISISYADFVDSTFTESGNAVTINEQQASEISLIWCNFTNLRTNSVGQFSTCINSMLSSENGFQFNAEYCTFSDCRYSGLSQVSGNAITIQSQSSDRSAVRTIRFTECIFTNNRGNGYGGAFVVDVGSKCTTNFISSFFNENSGTEANDIWIRSTNSQSELNISNFNTSYSDSVQSHIITINEEQESTYNLNHFPGVIFVSNKTISVTRDGSRDKPYLKIKDSFPKLNYTSKPVNMPRTIYILDEIWDESLYDVSFANSLIFKSGLNDDSMGNIIKPTWITTAAGYNTTIFYHTGYLTLESLQFNFTNVSGSIRPYDQLIWIQPTDLTINLTIISCIFNGLGVDGNSVKYLIAAQLMKRMSRSDNANFTVQVTGCTFDHCTVNNRDNAEQ
;
A
#
# COMPACT_ATOMS: atom_id res chain seq x y z
N MET A 1 21.84 13.58 -43.38
CA MET A 1 22.53 12.36 -43.86
C MET A 1 21.59 11.20 -43.63
N LYS A 2 21.30 10.40 -44.67
CA LYS A 2 20.44 9.20 -44.52
C LYS A 2 21.27 8.13 -43.81
N SER A 3 20.91 7.80 -42.57
CA SER A 3 21.38 6.57 -41.92
C SER A 3 20.97 5.37 -42.79
N PRO A 4 21.84 4.38 -43.04
CA PRO A 4 21.45 3.18 -43.79
C PRO A 4 20.39 2.42 -43.00
N ASN A 5 19.33 1.98 -43.66
CA ASN A 5 18.43 0.98 -43.11
C ASN A 5 19.22 -0.34 -43.02
N LEU A 6 19.88 -0.58 -41.88
CA LEU A 6 20.70 -1.76 -41.67
C LEU A 6 19.82 -2.89 -41.14
N THR A 7 19.18 -3.65 -42.03
CA THR A 7 18.63 -4.95 -41.66
C THR A 7 19.82 -5.90 -41.48
N GLN A 8 20.41 -5.95 -40.27
CA GLN A 8 21.40 -6.99 -39.96
C GLN A 8 20.67 -8.33 -39.81
N THR A 9 20.50 -9.04 -40.91
CA THR A 9 20.12 -10.45 -40.88
C THR A 9 21.35 -11.24 -40.43
N LEU A 10 21.35 -11.66 -39.17
CA LEU A 10 22.48 -12.33 -38.53
C LEU A 10 22.57 -13.81 -38.94
N GLU A 11 22.97 -14.12 -40.18
CA GLU A 11 22.90 -15.48 -40.77
C GLU A 11 24.15 -16.38 -40.60
N GLN A 12 25.27 -15.92 -40.02
CA GLN A 12 26.51 -16.73 -39.97
C GLN A 12 26.61 -17.67 -38.75
N GLU A 13 26.74 -18.99 -39.01
CA GLU A 13 26.77 -20.12 -38.06
C GLU A 13 28.09 -20.34 -37.25
N LEU A 14 29.11 -19.50 -37.39
CA LEU A 14 30.49 -19.87 -36.97
C LEU A 14 30.91 -19.48 -35.53
N CYS A 15 30.06 -18.88 -34.70
CA CYS A 15 30.45 -18.44 -33.34
C CYS A 15 29.45 -18.87 -32.27
N ASN A 16 29.95 -19.41 -31.15
CA ASN A 16 29.14 -19.89 -30.01
C ASN A 16 28.32 -18.77 -29.34
N SER A 17 28.71 -17.51 -29.51
CA SER A 17 27.96 -16.32 -29.09
C SER A 17 28.27 -15.15 -30.02
N LEU A 18 27.31 -14.23 -30.15
CA LEU A 18 27.45 -13.00 -30.92
C LEU A 18 27.20 -11.78 -30.02
N ASP A 19 28.20 -10.91 -29.90
CA ASP A 19 28.10 -9.65 -29.16
C ASP A 19 28.02 -8.47 -30.14
N ILE A 20 26.93 -7.71 -30.06
CA ILE A 20 26.67 -6.47 -30.81
C ILE A 20 26.79 -5.30 -29.83
N ILE A 21 27.73 -4.41 -30.10
CA ILE A 21 27.97 -3.20 -29.30
C ILE A 21 27.62 -1.99 -30.16
N LEU A 22 26.60 -1.25 -29.74
CA LEU A 22 26.13 -0.04 -30.40
C LEU A 22 26.96 1.15 -29.93
N THR A 23 27.89 1.60 -30.78
CA THR A 23 28.92 2.58 -30.41
C THR A 23 28.49 4.04 -30.57
N GLU A 24 27.57 4.32 -31.49
CA GLU A 24 26.98 5.66 -31.65
C GLU A 24 25.92 5.95 -30.58
N SER A 25 25.63 7.22 -30.34
CA SER A 25 24.65 7.65 -29.34
C SER A 25 23.20 7.34 -29.74
N GLU A 26 22.93 7.20 -31.04
CA GLU A 26 21.60 7.02 -31.61
C GLU A 26 21.67 6.14 -32.86
N HIS A 27 20.81 5.12 -32.92
CA HIS A 27 20.70 4.19 -34.04
C HIS A 27 19.26 4.18 -34.55
N LEU A 28 19.09 4.21 -35.87
CA LEU A 28 17.79 4.13 -36.55
C LEU A 28 17.74 2.82 -37.35
N GLU A 29 17.57 1.71 -36.64
CA GLU A 29 17.61 0.37 -37.23
C GLU A 29 16.70 -0.61 -36.49
N THR A 30 16.25 -1.63 -37.22
CA THR A 30 15.52 -2.79 -36.68
C THR A 30 16.43 -4.01 -36.70
N ILE A 31 16.44 -4.78 -35.62
CA ILE A 31 17.30 -5.95 -35.44
C ILE A 31 16.47 -7.23 -35.53
N HIS A 32 16.83 -8.12 -36.46
CA HIS A 32 16.16 -9.41 -36.65
C HIS A 32 17.10 -10.57 -36.29
N ILE A 33 16.69 -11.40 -35.32
CA ILE A 33 17.51 -12.48 -34.76
C ILE A 33 16.93 -13.84 -35.16
N MET A 34 17.66 -14.58 -36.01
CA MET A 34 17.33 -15.95 -36.44
C MET A 34 18.40 -16.97 -36.02
N LYS A 35 19.22 -16.64 -35.00
CA LYS A 35 20.38 -17.45 -34.60
C LYS A 35 20.03 -18.52 -33.56
N THR A 36 20.64 -19.69 -33.71
CA THR A 36 20.56 -20.77 -32.70
C THR A 36 21.53 -20.56 -31.53
N THR A 37 22.52 -19.67 -31.68
CA THR A 37 23.53 -19.29 -30.69
C THR A 37 23.10 -18.06 -29.89
N SER A 38 23.67 -17.84 -28.71
CA SER A 38 23.34 -16.67 -27.87
C SER A 38 23.74 -15.35 -28.53
N VAL A 39 22.89 -14.33 -28.39
CA VAL A 39 23.07 -12.99 -28.96
C VAL A 39 22.96 -11.95 -27.85
N LYS A 40 23.93 -11.04 -27.77
CA LYS A 40 23.91 -9.90 -26.86
C LYS A 40 23.93 -8.60 -27.65
N ILE A 41 23.01 -7.70 -27.34
CA ILE A 41 22.92 -6.36 -27.89
C ILE A 41 23.12 -5.40 -26.73
N SER A 42 24.11 -4.51 -26.84
CA SER A 42 24.45 -3.60 -25.75
C SER A 42 24.77 -2.20 -26.24
N GLY A 43 24.21 -1.20 -25.54
CA GLY A 43 24.60 0.19 -25.70
C GLY A 43 25.97 0.49 -25.09
N ASN A 44 26.70 1.40 -25.71
CA ASN A 44 27.98 1.88 -25.23
C ASN A 44 27.76 2.92 -24.10
N ALA A 45 27.88 2.50 -22.85
CA ALA A 45 27.59 3.31 -21.66
C ALA A 45 28.66 4.39 -21.34
N PHE A 46 29.26 5.04 -22.35
CA PHE A 46 30.17 6.15 -22.11
C PHE A 46 29.43 7.29 -21.39
N GLU A 47 30.01 7.81 -20.31
CA GLU A 47 29.47 8.91 -19.48
C GLU A 47 28.12 8.63 -18.78
N GLY A 48 27.72 7.37 -18.64
CA GLY A 48 26.49 7.00 -17.93
C GLY A 48 25.20 7.28 -18.72
N LYS A 49 25.30 7.52 -20.03
CA LYS A 49 24.15 7.64 -20.94
C LYS A 49 23.90 6.32 -21.66
N ARG A 50 22.62 5.94 -21.78
CA ARG A 50 22.17 4.77 -22.56
C ARG A 50 22.22 5.09 -24.06
N THR A 51 22.52 4.09 -24.89
CA THR A 51 22.47 4.25 -26.35
C THR A 51 21.02 4.25 -26.82
N LYS A 52 20.63 5.23 -27.64
CA LYS A 52 19.28 5.29 -28.19
C LYS A 52 19.13 4.37 -29.40
N ILE A 53 18.02 3.64 -29.46
CA ILE A 53 17.58 2.91 -30.66
C ILE A 53 16.17 3.37 -31.00
N LEU A 54 15.98 3.82 -32.24
CA LEU A 54 14.72 4.33 -32.76
C LEU A 54 14.21 3.40 -33.87
N GLY A 55 12.90 3.17 -33.89
CA GLY A 55 12.24 2.45 -34.97
C GLY A 55 12.14 3.29 -36.26
N PRO A 56 11.68 2.70 -37.39
CA PRO A 56 11.41 3.43 -38.63
C PRO A 56 10.33 4.54 -38.45
N LYS A 57 10.03 5.34 -39.47
CA LYS A 57 9.15 6.51 -39.29
C LYS A 57 7.71 6.14 -38.91
N GLU A 58 7.07 7.02 -38.13
CA GLU A 58 5.73 6.87 -37.51
C GLU A 58 4.57 6.43 -38.43
N THR A 59 4.70 6.52 -39.76
CA THR A 59 3.61 6.24 -40.71
C THR A 59 3.37 4.75 -40.96
N ASP A 60 4.32 3.88 -40.57
CA ASP A 60 4.34 2.46 -40.97
C ASP A 60 4.05 1.50 -39.78
N ALA A 61 3.71 2.05 -38.61
CA ALA A 61 4.01 1.50 -37.29
C ALA A 61 3.16 0.33 -36.73
N LYS A 62 2.07 -0.13 -37.38
CA LYS A 62 1.25 -1.22 -36.79
C LYS A 62 1.86 -2.59 -37.06
N GLY A 63 2.47 -3.19 -36.04
CA GLY A 63 3.02 -4.55 -36.07
C GLY A 63 4.52 -4.63 -36.34
N GLU A 64 5.21 -3.49 -36.39
CA GLU A 64 6.66 -3.44 -36.51
C GLU A 64 7.32 -3.37 -35.11
N TYR A 65 8.48 -4.02 -34.98
CA TYR A 65 9.24 -4.10 -33.72
C TYR A 65 10.69 -3.67 -33.94
N ILE A 66 11.28 -3.01 -32.94
CA ILE A 66 12.71 -2.64 -32.98
C ILE A 66 13.58 -3.90 -32.97
N ILE A 67 13.23 -4.88 -32.12
CA ILE A 67 13.91 -6.17 -32.06
C ILE A 67 12.90 -7.28 -32.30
N THR A 68 13.18 -8.16 -33.27
CA THR A 68 12.36 -9.35 -33.53
C THR A 68 13.24 -10.60 -33.38
N VAL A 69 12.79 -11.54 -32.54
CA VAL A 69 13.41 -12.85 -32.34
C VAL A 69 12.54 -13.92 -32.99
N ASP A 70 13.06 -14.48 -34.08
CA ASP A 70 12.33 -15.47 -34.88
C ASP A 70 12.14 -16.79 -34.14
N SER A 71 11.06 -17.50 -34.47
CA SER A 71 10.71 -18.82 -33.93
C SER A 71 11.81 -19.89 -34.05
N THR A 72 12.72 -19.75 -35.01
CA THR A 72 13.86 -20.65 -35.22
C THR A 72 15.05 -20.37 -34.30
N SER A 73 15.06 -19.22 -33.62
CA SER A 73 16.08 -18.87 -32.64
C SER A 73 15.99 -19.78 -31.42
N THR A 74 17.13 -20.33 -30.98
CA THR A 74 17.21 -21.18 -29.78
C THR A 74 18.24 -20.67 -28.76
N GLY A 75 18.91 -19.56 -29.05
CA GLY A 75 19.93 -18.97 -28.20
C GLY A 75 19.35 -18.17 -27.03
N ASP A 76 20.22 -17.79 -26.09
CA ASP A 76 19.89 -16.78 -25.08
C ASP A 76 20.08 -15.38 -25.68
N ILE A 77 19.09 -14.50 -25.49
CA ILE A 77 19.09 -13.12 -26.01
C ILE A 77 19.27 -12.15 -24.85
N ILE A 78 20.26 -11.27 -24.94
CA ILE A 78 20.54 -10.25 -23.92
C ILE A 78 20.46 -8.87 -24.55
N VAL A 79 19.66 -7.98 -24.00
CA VAL A 79 19.50 -6.59 -24.42
C VAL A 79 19.80 -5.71 -23.20
N GLN A 80 20.79 -4.83 -23.29
CA GLN A 80 21.19 -4.02 -22.13
C GLN A 80 21.68 -2.61 -22.44
N ASN A 81 21.51 -1.70 -21.50
CA ASN A 81 21.96 -0.30 -21.57
C ASN A 81 21.40 0.47 -22.78
N ILE A 82 20.14 0.21 -23.14
CA ILE A 82 19.50 0.80 -24.32
C ILE A 82 18.36 1.74 -23.90
N ASP A 83 18.15 2.79 -24.69
CA ASP A 83 17.02 3.73 -24.59
C ASP A 83 16.16 3.62 -25.86
N MET A 84 14.98 3.02 -25.75
CA MET A 84 14.01 2.90 -26.85
C MET A 84 12.92 3.95 -26.65
N ARG A 85 12.81 4.93 -27.56
CA ARG A 85 11.83 6.03 -27.47
C ARG A 85 11.09 6.28 -28.77
N GLU A 86 10.00 7.04 -28.67
CA GLU A 86 9.30 7.69 -29.80
C GLU A 86 8.84 6.68 -30.87
N TRP A 87 8.29 5.57 -30.41
CA TRP A 87 7.89 4.47 -31.27
C TRP A 87 6.47 4.02 -30.97
N ASN A 88 5.57 4.17 -31.95
CA ASN A 88 4.17 3.74 -31.88
C ASN A 88 4.00 2.23 -32.15
N GLY A 89 5.06 1.52 -32.53
CA GLY A 89 5.08 0.06 -32.68
C GLY A 89 5.55 -0.64 -31.40
N GLY A 90 5.99 -1.89 -31.50
CA GLY A 90 6.51 -2.63 -30.34
C GLY A 90 8.03 -2.50 -30.15
N PHE A 91 8.51 -2.69 -28.93
CA PHE A 91 9.94 -2.67 -28.64
C PHE A 91 10.61 -4.00 -29.01
N ILE A 92 10.06 -5.10 -28.51
CA ILE A 92 10.62 -6.44 -28.71
C ILE A 92 9.47 -7.41 -29.02
N SER A 93 9.59 -8.19 -30.09
CA SER A 93 8.72 -9.36 -30.31
C SER A 93 9.56 -10.63 -30.31
N SER A 94 9.12 -11.65 -29.58
CA SER A 94 9.82 -12.93 -29.52
C SER A 94 8.91 -14.12 -29.70
N ASP A 95 9.12 -14.83 -30.81
CA ASP A 95 8.51 -16.13 -31.09
C ASP A 95 9.48 -17.30 -30.88
N GLY A 96 10.78 -17.02 -30.72
CA GLY A 96 11.81 -18.00 -30.38
C GLY A 96 12.67 -17.55 -29.20
N GLY A 97 13.90 -18.06 -29.13
CA GLY A 97 14.84 -17.81 -28.03
C GLY A 97 14.57 -18.69 -26.82
N LYS A 98 15.65 -19.17 -26.21
CA LYS A 98 15.61 -19.96 -24.97
C LYS A 98 15.36 -19.08 -23.76
N SER A 99 15.97 -17.91 -23.73
CA SER A 99 15.72 -16.87 -22.73
C SER A 99 15.93 -15.49 -23.32
N ILE A 100 15.24 -14.50 -22.77
CA ILE A 100 15.42 -13.09 -23.08
C ILE A 100 15.73 -12.38 -21.78
N LEU A 101 16.84 -11.66 -21.73
CA LEU A 101 17.21 -10.78 -20.63
C LEU A 101 17.24 -9.33 -21.13
N LEU A 102 16.35 -8.51 -20.61
CA LEU A 102 16.42 -7.06 -20.70
C LEU A 102 17.02 -6.52 -19.39
N LYS A 103 17.95 -5.56 -19.50
CA LYS A 103 18.63 -5.04 -18.32
C LYS A 103 19.06 -3.58 -18.45
N ASP A 104 18.92 -2.82 -17.37
CA ASP A 104 19.44 -1.45 -17.22
C ASP A 104 19.01 -0.49 -18.36
N SER A 105 17.83 -0.72 -18.94
CA SER A 105 17.30 -0.06 -20.14
C SER A 105 16.11 0.86 -19.81
N LEU A 106 15.83 1.79 -20.73
CA LEU A 106 14.69 2.70 -20.69
C LEU A 106 13.83 2.48 -21.93
N LEU A 107 12.53 2.31 -21.71
CA LEU A 107 11.53 2.08 -22.75
C LEU A 107 10.43 3.12 -22.58
N ALA A 108 10.39 4.10 -23.46
CA ALA A 108 9.46 5.23 -23.38
C ALA A 108 8.63 5.36 -24.67
N GLY A 109 7.35 5.70 -24.52
CA GLY A 109 6.47 5.93 -25.68
C GLY A 109 5.38 4.87 -25.89
N GLY A 110 5.05 4.09 -24.86
CA GLY A 110 3.91 3.16 -24.91
C GLY A 110 4.12 1.86 -25.69
N GLY A 111 5.30 1.60 -26.25
CA GLY A 111 5.60 0.35 -26.97
C GLY A 111 5.54 -0.91 -26.10
N THR A 112 5.29 -2.06 -26.75
CA THR A 112 5.09 -3.37 -26.11
C THR A 112 6.27 -4.32 -26.31
N ILE A 113 6.55 -5.12 -25.29
CA ILE A 113 7.35 -6.35 -25.38
C ILE A 113 6.40 -7.55 -25.49
N ILE A 114 6.46 -8.30 -26.59
CA ILE A 114 5.75 -9.57 -26.77
C ILE A 114 6.69 -10.75 -26.50
N HIS A 115 6.27 -11.64 -25.60
CA HIS A 115 6.98 -12.88 -25.28
C HIS A 115 6.09 -14.10 -25.54
N ASN A 116 6.36 -14.80 -26.65
CA ASN A 116 5.56 -15.91 -27.16
C ASN A 116 6.37 -17.21 -27.33
N THR A 117 7.44 -17.36 -26.55
CA THR A 117 8.30 -18.55 -26.48
C THR A 117 8.11 -19.30 -25.15
N ASP A 118 8.35 -20.60 -25.15
CA ASP A 118 8.34 -21.43 -23.93
C ASP A 118 9.52 -21.13 -22.99
N GLY A 119 10.46 -20.29 -23.45
CA GLY A 119 11.58 -19.77 -22.67
C GLY A 119 11.22 -18.79 -21.55
N VAL A 120 12.25 -18.19 -20.95
CA VAL A 120 12.12 -17.26 -19.83
C VAL A 120 12.34 -15.81 -20.28
N LEU A 121 11.40 -14.91 -19.97
CA LEU A 121 11.62 -13.47 -20.04
C LEU A 121 12.11 -12.95 -18.69
N ASN A 122 13.31 -12.40 -18.66
CA ASN A 122 13.92 -11.74 -17.51
C ASN A 122 14.08 -10.24 -17.79
N ILE A 123 13.61 -9.40 -16.87
CA ILE A 123 13.70 -7.94 -16.94
C ILE A 123 14.30 -7.44 -15.62
N GLN A 124 15.32 -6.59 -15.68
CA GLN A 124 16.13 -6.24 -14.52
C GLN A 124 16.54 -4.77 -14.53
N SER A 125 16.07 -4.03 -13.51
CA SER A 125 16.43 -2.61 -13.34
C SER A 125 16.05 -1.73 -14.54
N ASP A 126 14.96 -2.08 -15.21
CA ASP A 126 14.47 -1.36 -16.39
C ASP A 126 13.38 -0.34 -16.02
N GLU A 127 13.20 0.67 -16.87
CA GLU A 127 12.17 1.69 -16.70
C GLU A 127 11.24 1.73 -17.92
N PHE A 128 9.94 1.64 -17.67
CA PHE A 128 8.87 1.69 -18.66
C PHE A 128 8.03 2.96 -18.46
N ILE A 129 7.93 3.80 -19.50
CA ILE A 129 7.22 5.07 -19.47
C ILE A 129 6.20 5.13 -20.61
N GLY A 130 4.92 5.28 -20.26
CA GLY A 130 3.85 5.45 -21.25
C GLY A 130 3.73 6.89 -21.79
N ASP A 131 2.76 7.10 -22.69
CA ASP A 131 2.47 8.40 -23.33
C ASP A 131 1.66 9.36 -22.44
N GLY A 132 1.58 9.07 -21.15
CA GLY A 132 0.78 9.79 -20.18
C GLY A 132 -0.60 9.18 -19.95
N ILE A 133 -1.29 9.73 -18.96
CA ILE A 133 -2.53 9.15 -18.39
C ILE A 133 -3.78 9.32 -19.26
N ASN A 134 -3.69 10.00 -20.40
CA ASN A 134 -4.84 10.37 -21.24
C ASN A 134 -4.94 9.57 -22.54
N VAL A 135 -3.88 8.86 -22.94
CA VAL A 135 -3.83 8.08 -24.17
C VAL A 135 -3.69 6.61 -23.80
N PRO A 136 -4.72 5.78 -24.01
CA PRO A 136 -4.60 4.34 -23.80
C PRO A 136 -3.50 3.74 -24.68
N ILE A 137 -2.63 2.93 -24.08
CA ILE A 137 -1.56 2.19 -24.75
C ILE A 137 -1.80 0.68 -24.61
N ASP A 138 -1.14 -0.08 -25.47
CA ASP A 138 -1.00 -1.53 -25.33
C ASP A 138 -0.14 -1.86 -24.10
N PRO A 139 -0.09 -3.13 -23.65
CA PRO A 139 0.67 -3.49 -22.47
C PRO A 139 2.15 -3.18 -22.63
N PHE A 140 2.86 -2.82 -21.56
CA PHE A 140 4.32 -2.77 -21.65
C PHE A 140 4.91 -4.15 -21.91
N ILE A 141 4.35 -5.18 -21.27
CA ILE A 141 4.77 -6.57 -21.42
C ILE A 141 3.53 -7.45 -21.63
N PHE A 142 3.53 -8.20 -22.74
CA PHE A 142 2.50 -9.16 -23.11
C PHE A 142 3.11 -10.54 -23.33
N ALA A 143 2.96 -11.42 -22.33
CA ALA A 143 3.47 -12.79 -22.37
C ALA A 143 2.34 -13.80 -22.62
N THR A 144 2.56 -14.69 -23.58
CA THR A 144 1.60 -15.74 -23.99
C THR A 144 2.11 -17.15 -23.74
N LYS A 145 3.42 -17.34 -23.51
CA LYS A 145 4.04 -18.64 -23.20
C LYS A 145 5.19 -18.50 -22.21
N GLY A 146 5.71 -19.64 -21.74
CA GLY A 146 6.91 -19.69 -20.91
C GLY A 146 6.73 -19.09 -19.52
N SER A 147 7.74 -18.38 -19.03
CA SER A 147 7.71 -17.74 -17.71
C SER A 147 8.28 -16.32 -17.74
N VAL A 148 7.82 -15.48 -16.81
CA VAL A 148 8.20 -14.07 -16.70
C VAL A 148 8.80 -13.80 -15.32
N ASN A 149 9.93 -13.11 -15.28
CA ASN A 149 10.64 -12.69 -14.08
C ASN A 149 11.10 -11.24 -14.20
N ILE A 150 10.58 -10.36 -13.35
CA ILE A 150 10.82 -8.92 -13.42
C ILE A 150 11.31 -8.45 -12.07
N VAL A 151 12.49 -7.83 -12.06
CA VAL A 151 13.19 -7.45 -10.84
C VAL A 151 13.54 -5.98 -10.87
N SER A 152 13.29 -5.27 -9.78
CA SER A 152 13.78 -3.91 -9.55
C SER A 152 13.41 -2.89 -10.63
N SER A 153 12.32 -3.10 -11.36
CA SER A 153 11.92 -2.29 -12.51
C SER A 153 10.77 -1.34 -12.17
N THR A 154 10.66 -0.23 -12.91
CA THR A 154 9.64 0.80 -12.68
C THR A 154 8.72 0.92 -13.89
N PHE A 155 7.42 0.94 -13.65
CA PHE A 155 6.37 1.14 -14.65
C PHE A 155 5.58 2.39 -14.30
N LYS A 156 5.57 3.40 -15.18
CA LYS A 156 4.87 4.65 -14.90
C LYS A 156 4.25 5.31 -16.12
N LYS A 157 3.28 6.20 -15.85
CA LYS A 157 2.62 7.05 -16.86
C LYS A 157 1.94 6.27 -17.99
N GLY A 158 1.63 5.00 -17.79
CA GLY A 158 0.81 4.20 -18.70
C GLY A 158 -0.69 4.44 -18.45
N SER A 159 -1.50 4.36 -19.50
CA SER A 159 -2.96 4.33 -19.41
C SER A 159 -3.47 3.09 -20.11
N PHE A 160 -4.23 2.25 -19.42
CA PHE A 160 -4.61 0.92 -19.91
C PHE A 160 -6.13 0.74 -19.86
N LYS A 161 -6.71 -0.01 -20.80
CA LYS A 161 -8.15 -0.30 -20.86
C LYS A 161 -8.44 -1.67 -21.45
N GLY A 162 -9.29 -2.47 -20.81
CA GLY A 162 -9.71 -3.80 -21.28
C GLY A 162 -9.00 -4.96 -20.57
N ASP A 163 -9.56 -6.17 -20.68
CA ASP A 163 -9.21 -7.34 -19.87
C ASP A 163 -7.82 -7.93 -20.11
N ARG A 164 -7.17 -7.57 -21.23
CA ARG A 164 -5.82 -8.00 -21.60
C ARG A 164 -4.84 -6.84 -21.67
N ASN A 165 -5.11 -5.78 -20.90
CA ASN A 165 -4.30 -4.58 -20.86
C ASN A 165 -3.77 -4.28 -19.46
N GLY A 166 -2.57 -3.69 -19.40
CA GLY A 166 -1.88 -3.49 -18.14
C GLY A 166 -0.38 -3.21 -18.30
N CYS A 167 0.34 -3.06 -17.19
CA CYS A 167 1.80 -2.99 -17.29
C CYS A 167 2.36 -4.35 -17.71
N ILE A 168 1.91 -5.42 -17.04
CA ILE A 168 2.33 -6.79 -17.32
C ILE A 168 1.09 -7.67 -17.49
N VAL A 169 1.00 -8.36 -18.62
CA VAL A 169 -0.10 -9.26 -18.93
C VAL A 169 0.45 -10.65 -19.24
N CYS A 170 0.08 -11.64 -18.43
CA CYS A 170 0.39 -13.05 -18.63
C CYS A 170 -0.88 -13.80 -19.01
N CYS A 171 -0.89 -14.38 -20.21
CA CYS A 171 -2.03 -15.13 -20.75
C CYS A 171 -1.54 -16.38 -21.51
N GLY A 172 -2.42 -17.01 -22.30
CA GLY A 172 -2.05 -18.18 -23.10
C GLY A 172 -1.61 -19.35 -22.23
N THR A 173 -0.40 -19.86 -22.47
CA THR A 173 0.21 -20.99 -21.77
C THR A 173 1.37 -20.57 -20.86
N VAL A 174 1.43 -19.31 -20.43
CA VAL A 174 2.38 -18.88 -19.38
C VAL A 174 2.21 -19.75 -18.14
N THR A 175 3.31 -20.21 -17.56
CA THR A 175 3.32 -21.12 -16.40
C THR A 175 3.65 -20.42 -15.09
N GLN A 176 4.44 -19.33 -15.12
CA GLN A 176 4.84 -18.59 -13.93
C GLN A 176 5.05 -17.10 -14.23
N CYS A 177 4.68 -16.25 -13.26
CA CYS A 177 4.96 -14.82 -13.26
C CYS A 177 5.56 -14.41 -11.90
N THR A 178 6.76 -13.84 -11.91
CA THR A 178 7.48 -13.38 -10.72
C THR A 178 7.85 -11.90 -10.83
N ILE A 179 7.42 -11.11 -9.85
CA ILE A 179 7.69 -9.67 -9.72
C ILE A 179 8.42 -9.43 -8.41
N ASP A 180 9.58 -8.80 -8.43
CA ASP A 180 10.42 -8.60 -7.24
C ASP A 180 10.92 -7.15 -7.12
N GLY A 181 10.53 -6.46 -6.04
CA GLY A 181 10.96 -5.09 -5.72
C GLY A 181 10.68 -4.09 -6.85
N CYS A 182 9.54 -4.22 -7.54
CA CYS A 182 9.15 -3.35 -8.65
C CYS A 182 8.22 -2.22 -8.20
N GLU A 183 8.10 -1.18 -9.01
CA GLU A 183 7.24 -0.03 -8.74
C GLU A 183 6.24 0.20 -9.87
N PHE A 184 4.95 0.28 -9.52
CA PHE A 184 3.85 0.59 -10.43
C PHE A 184 3.20 1.89 -9.95
N ILE A 185 3.66 3.01 -10.50
CA ILE A 185 3.34 4.35 -9.99
C ILE A 185 2.81 5.24 -11.12
N GLU A 186 1.93 6.19 -10.81
CA GLU A 186 1.41 7.15 -11.79
C GLU A 186 0.75 6.52 -13.04
N ASN A 187 0.21 5.30 -12.91
CA ASN A 187 -0.49 4.63 -14.01
C ASN A 187 -2.01 4.78 -13.87
N LYS A 188 -2.69 4.90 -15.01
CA LYS A 188 -4.16 4.91 -15.08
C LYS A 188 -4.68 3.56 -15.54
N PHE A 189 -5.25 2.80 -14.61
CA PHE A 189 -5.93 1.54 -14.92
C PHE A 189 -7.43 1.81 -15.10
N ASN A 190 -7.92 1.70 -16.34
CA ASN A 190 -9.35 1.77 -16.64
C ASN A 190 -9.99 0.37 -16.54
N SER A 191 -11.30 0.30 -16.77
CA SER A 191 -12.10 -0.93 -16.65
C SER A 191 -11.44 -2.13 -17.37
N GLY A 192 -11.41 -3.26 -16.69
CA GLY A 192 -10.81 -4.52 -17.16
C GLY A 192 -9.29 -4.64 -16.99
N SER A 193 -8.55 -3.52 -16.96
CA SER A 193 -7.07 -3.52 -16.94
C SER A 193 -6.47 -3.69 -15.55
N ALA A 194 -5.17 -4.02 -15.48
CA ALA A 194 -4.44 -4.11 -14.21
C ALA A 194 -2.95 -3.73 -14.32
N ALA A 195 -2.26 -3.44 -13.20
CA ALA A 195 -0.80 -3.34 -13.23
C ALA A 195 -0.18 -4.70 -13.58
N VAL A 196 -0.61 -5.75 -12.89
CA VAL A 196 -0.27 -7.15 -13.18
C VAL A 196 -1.55 -7.92 -13.45
N SER A 197 -1.70 -8.46 -14.66
CA SER A 197 -2.86 -9.24 -15.10
C SER A 197 -2.45 -10.65 -15.47
N VAL A 198 -2.87 -11.66 -14.70
CA VAL A 198 -2.73 -13.08 -15.03
C VAL A 198 -4.11 -13.60 -15.40
N THR A 199 -4.33 -13.87 -16.68
CA THR A 199 -5.66 -14.24 -17.21
C THR A 199 -5.74 -15.70 -17.67
N THR A 200 -4.74 -16.52 -17.35
CA THR A 200 -4.71 -17.94 -17.72
C THR A 200 -4.54 -18.83 -16.49
N PRO A 201 -5.33 -19.90 -16.36
CA PRO A 201 -5.16 -20.88 -15.28
C PRO A 201 -3.92 -21.77 -15.50
N THR A 202 -3.27 -21.73 -16.66
CA THR A 202 -2.00 -22.43 -16.87
C THR A 202 -0.86 -21.81 -16.06
N CYS A 203 -1.02 -20.55 -15.65
CA CYS A 203 -0.08 -19.88 -14.78
C CYS A 203 -0.29 -20.41 -13.36
N ILE A 204 0.41 -21.49 -13.03
CA ILE A 204 0.27 -22.17 -11.74
C ILE A 204 0.81 -21.33 -10.59
N GLN A 205 1.66 -20.33 -10.88
CA GLN A 205 2.28 -19.52 -9.83
C GLN A 205 2.43 -18.05 -10.20
N LEU A 206 1.83 -17.17 -9.39
CA LEU A 206 2.10 -15.75 -9.33
C LEU A 206 2.86 -15.43 -8.03
N ILE A 207 4.07 -14.87 -8.17
CA ILE A 207 4.87 -14.39 -7.04
C ILE A 207 5.05 -12.89 -7.19
N ILE A 208 4.66 -12.13 -6.17
CA ILE A 208 4.97 -10.71 -6.05
C ILE A 208 5.67 -10.55 -4.72
N LYS A 209 6.95 -10.16 -4.75
CA LYS A 209 7.77 -10.11 -3.54
C LYS A 209 8.61 -8.85 -3.48
N GLY A 210 9.25 -8.66 -2.34
CA GLY A 210 10.24 -7.63 -2.12
C GLY A 210 11.01 -7.96 -0.85
N THR A 211 11.62 -6.93 -0.28
CA THR A 211 12.35 -7.01 0.99
C THR A 211 11.90 -5.87 1.91
N PRO A 212 12.19 -5.92 3.22
CA PRO A 212 11.91 -4.79 4.12
C PRO A 212 12.47 -3.45 3.64
N SER A 213 13.63 -3.46 2.96
CA SER A 213 14.30 -2.25 2.44
C SER A 213 13.91 -1.88 1.02
N LYS A 214 13.38 -2.83 0.23
CA LYS A 214 12.92 -2.61 -1.16
C LYS A 214 11.64 -3.41 -1.40
N ARG A 215 10.52 -2.80 -1.05
CA ARG A 215 9.18 -3.37 -1.16
C ARG A 215 8.67 -3.20 -2.60
N THR A 216 7.83 -4.12 -3.07
CA THR A 216 7.10 -3.88 -4.33
C THR A 216 5.99 -2.89 -4.06
N LYS A 217 5.88 -1.83 -4.86
CA LYS A 217 4.94 -0.73 -4.63
C LYS A 217 3.91 -0.63 -5.74
N PHE A 218 2.65 -0.55 -5.36
CA PHE A 218 1.53 -0.19 -6.22
C PHE A 218 0.89 1.08 -5.67
N SER A 219 0.85 2.12 -6.50
CA SER A 219 0.14 3.35 -6.16
C SER A 219 -0.58 3.90 -7.38
N GLY A 220 -1.77 4.42 -7.14
CA GLY A 220 -2.62 5.00 -8.15
C GLY A 220 -2.24 6.44 -8.46
N LEU A 221 -3.20 7.12 -9.05
CA LEU A 221 -3.17 8.56 -9.22
C LEU A 221 -3.79 9.22 -7.98
N ASP A 222 -3.63 10.55 -7.87
CA ASP A 222 -4.23 11.33 -6.78
C ASP A 222 -5.76 11.11 -6.66
N MET A 223 -6.37 11.58 -5.57
CA MET A 223 -7.80 11.43 -5.31
C MET A 223 -8.72 11.98 -6.43
N LYS A 224 -8.20 12.82 -7.34
CA LYS A 224 -8.96 13.40 -8.46
C LYS A 224 -9.02 12.47 -9.67
N ASN A 225 -8.21 11.42 -9.70
CA ASN A 225 -8.06 10.52 -10.83
C ASN A 225 -8.33 9.07 -10.41
N PRO A 226 -9.60 8.70 -10.18
CA PRO A 226 -9.95 7.37 -9.73
C PRO A 226 -9.64 6.29 -10.78
N LEU A 227 -9.40 5.07 -10.31
CA LEU A 227 -9.04 3.90 -11.10
C LEU A 227 -10.24 2.96 -11.25
N ASN A 228 -10.63 2.68 -12.49
CA ASN A 228 -11.68 1.67 -12.78
C ASN A 228 -11.10 0.24 -12.90
N GLY A 229 -9.77 0.11 -12.97
CA GLY A 229 -9.04 -1.15 -13.08
C GLY A 229 -8.41 -1.60 -11.76
N ASN A 230 -7.47 -2.53 -11.84
CA ASN A 230 -6.88 -3.18 -10.65
C ASN A 230 -5.38 -2.89 -10.53
N PHE A 231 -4.79 -3.11 -9.35
CA PHE A 231 -3.34 -3.31 -9.31
C PHE A 231 -2.99 -4.73 -9.71
N ILE A 232 -3.61 -5.73 -9.08
CA ILE A 232 -3.41 -7.12 -9.41
C ILE A 232 -4.76 -7.74 -9.78
N LYS A 233 -4.80 -8.42 -10.93
CA LYS A 233 -5.93 -9.25 -11.35
C LYS A 233 -5.39 -10.62 -11.73
N THR A 234 -5.86 -11.68 -11.09
CA THR A 234 -5.27 -13.01 -11.28
C THR A 234 -6.28 -14.15 -11.19
N VAL A 235 -6.02 -15.20 -11.97
CA VAL A 235 -6.71 -16.50 -11.96
C VAL A 235 -5.70 -17.65 -11.73
N SER A 236 -4.59 -17.35 -11.04
CA SER A 236 -3.51 -18.30 -10.76
C SER A 236 -3.82 -19.13 -9.52
N SER A 237 -3.47 -20.43 -9.56
CA SER A 237 -3.76 -21.36 -8.47
C SER A 237 -2.86 -21.17 -7.26
N LYS A 238 -1.61 -20.70 -7.44
CA LYS A 238 -0.72 -20.33 -6.33
C LYS A 238 -0.35 -18.85 -6.40
N ILE A 239 -0.82 -18.08 -5.43
CA ILE A 239 -0.58 -16.64 -5.33
C ILE A 239 0.23 -16.37 -4.06
N SER A 240 1.45 -15.85 -4.22
CA SER A 240 2.30 -15.45 -3.10
C SER A 240 2.66 -13.99 -3.22
N ILE A 241 2.12 -13.16 -2.32
CA ILE A 241 2.40 -11.73 -2.26
C ILE A 241 3.13 -11.44 -0.94
N SER A 242 4.32 -10.86 -1.00
CA SER A 242 5.08 -10.52 0.19
C SER A 242 5.83 -9.21 0.08
N TYR A 243 5.99 -8.49 1.20
CA TYR A 243 6.68 -7.19 1.24
C TYR A 243 6.19 -6.24 0.14
N ALA A 244 4.87 -6.12 0.01
CA ALA A 244 4.22 -5.28 -0.99
C ALA A 244 3.39 -4.16 -0.34
N ASP A 245 3.44 -2.97 -0.93
CA ASP A 245 2.69 -1.79 -0.52
C ASP A 245 1.65 -1.42 -1.58
N PHE A 246 0.38 -1.35 -1.17
CA PHE A 246 -0.74 -0.87 -1.97
C PHE A 246 -1.26 0.41 -1.33
N VAL A 247 -0.97 1.55 -1.95
CA VAL A 247 -1.14 2.85 -1.29
C VAL A 247 -1.84 3.89 -2.15
N ASP A 248 -2.53 4.81 -1.48
CA ASP A 248 -2.98 6.11 -2.00
C ASP A 248 -3.73 6.01 -3.32
N SER A 249 -4.93 5.43 -3.29
CA SER A 249 -5.73 5.27 -4.51
C SER A 249 -7.22 5.34 -4.23
N THR A 250 -7.95 5.89 -5.20
CA THR A 250 -9.42 5.81 -5.21
C THR A 250 -9.84 4.92 -6.37
N PHE A 251 -10.62 3.88 -6.08
CA PHE A 251 -11.20 2.98 -7.07
C PHE A 251 -12.64 3.35 -7.41
N THR A 252 -13.05 3.01 -8.62
CA THR A 252 -14.37 3.24 -9.23
C THR A 252 -14.83 1.97 -9.93
N GLU A 253 -16.14 1.85 -10.20
CA GLU A 253 -16.72 0.72 -10.94
C GLU A 253 -16.42 -0.64 -10.30
N SER A 254 -15.52 -1.44 -10.87
CA SER A 254 -15.09 -2.76 -10.36
C SER A 254 -13.60 -2.84 -10.01
N GLY A 255 -12.91 -1.69 -9.98
CA GLY A 255 -11.50 -1.61 -9.61
C GLY A 255 -11.22 -1.99 -8.15
N ASN A 256 -10.08 -2.61 -7.91
CA ASN A 256 -9.62 -3.06 -6.59
C ASN A 256 -8.09 -3.06 -6.54
N ALA A 257 -7.48 -3.03 -5.35
CA ALA A 257 -6.05 -3.30 -5.26
C ALA A 257 -5.73 -4.73 -5.71
N VAL A 258 -6.40 -5.74 -5.17
CA VAL A 258 -6.22 -7.14 -5.58
C VAL A 258 -7.56 -7.79 -5.91
N THR A 259 -7.67 -8.32 -7.14
CA THR A 259 -8.79 -9.17 -7.57
C THR A 259 -8.31 -10.57 -7.89
N ILE A 260 -8.88 -11.57 -7.23
CA ILE A 260 -8.61 -13.00 -7.43
C ILE A 260 -9.90 -13.67 -7.90
N ASN A 261 -9.87 -14.33 -9.04
CA ASN A 261 -10.98 -15.15 -9.52
C ASN A 261 -10.45 -16.52 -9.92
N GLU A 262 -10.43 -17.44 -8.96
CA GLU A 262 -9.84 -18.77 -9.15
C GLU A 262 -10.91 -19.84 -8.98
N GLN A 263 -11.04 -20.67 -10.01
CA GLN A 263 -12.02 -21.74 -10.12
C GLN A 263 -11.41 -23.11 -9.83
N GLN A 264 -10.08 -23.23 -9.79
CA GLN A 264 -9.30 -24.41 -9.40
C GLN A 264 -8.99 -24.43 -7.90
N ALA A 265 -8.36 -25.52 -7.45
CA ALA A 265 -7.82 -25.60 -6.10
C ALA A 265 -6.68 -24.58 -5.94
N SER A 266 -6.71 -23.80 -4.86
CA SER A 266 -5.82 -22.64 -4.74
C SER A 266 -5.15 -22.44 -3.39
N GLU A 267 -3.98 -21.82 -3.43
CA GLU A 267 -3.19 -21.41 -2.28
C GLU A 267 -2.83 -19.91 -2.44
N ILE A 268 -3.39 -19.09 -1.58
CA ILE A 268 -3.19 -17.64 -1.53
C ILE A 268 -2.45 -17.32 -0.24
N SER A 269 -1.31 -16.65 -0.36
CA SER A 269 -0.48 -16.23 0.76
C SER A 269 -0.11 -14.76 0.63
N LEU A 270 -0.44 -13.97 1.67
CA LEU A 270 -0.03 -12.58 1.83
C LEU A 270 0.83 -12.45 3.08
N ILE A 271 2.05 -11.92 2.96
CA ILE A 271 2.97 -11.83 4.10
C ILE A 271 3.64 -10.45 4.13
N TRP A 272 3.52 -9.71 5.24
CA TRP A 272 4.10 -8.37 5.35
C TRP A 272 3.60 -7.39 4.29
N CYS A 273 2.33 -7.46 3.92
CA CYS A 273 1.70 -6.55 2.95
C CYS A 273 1.03 -5.37 3.65
N ASN A 274 1.10 -4.18 3.05
CA ASN A 274 0.41 -3.00 3.55
C ASN A 274 -0.62 -2.53 2.52
N PHE A 275 -1.85 -2.36 2.97
CA PHE A 275 -2.95 -1.75 2.25
C PHE A 275 -3.32 -0.48 2.99
N THR A 276 -3.05 0.69 2.41
CA THR A 276 -3.17 1.95 3.14
C THR A 276 -3.81 3.04 2.28
N ASN A 277 -4.79 3.75 2.85
CA ASN A 277 -5.47 4.88 2.19
C ASN A 277 -6.05 4.50 0.81
N LEU A 278 -6.72 3.35 0.76
CA LEU A 278 -7.42 2.86 -0.42
C LEU A 278 -8.90 3.18 -0.29
N ARG A 279 -9.47 3.87 -1.27
CA ARG A 279 -10.84 4.40 -1.20
C ARG A 279 -11.67 3.87 -2.35
N THR A 280 -12.99 3.88 -2.20
CA THR A 280 -13.92 3.77 -3.33
C THR A 280 -15.06 4.75 -3.21
N ASN A 281 -15.51 5.24 -4.35
CA ASN A 281 -16.69 6.08 -4.52
C ASN A 281 -17.82 5.37 -5.32
N SER A 282 -17.67 4.07 -5.60
CA SER A 282 -18.59 3.30 -6.45
C SER A 282 -19.65 2.56 -5.65
N VAL A 283 -20.88 2.56 -6.15
CA VAL A 283 -22.04 1.90 -5.52
C VAL A 283 -22.01 0.36 -5.68
N GLY A 284 -21.25 -0.17 -6.65
CA GLY A 284 -21.30 -1.58 -7.04
C GLY A 284 -20.08 -2.43 -6.65
N GLN A 285 -19.12 -1.88 -5.88
CA GLN A 285 -17.91 -2.63 -5.52
C GLN A 285 -18.12 -3.57 -4.33
N PHE A 286 -17.36 -4.66 -4.33
CA PHE A 286 -17.33 -5.67 -3.26
C PHE A 286 -16.20 -5.47 -2.26
N SER A 287 -15.18 -4.68 -2.57
CA SER A 287 -14.14 -4.30 -1.61
C SER A 287 -13.28 -3.18 -2.16
N THR A 288 -12.29 -2.74 -1.38
CA THR A 288 -11.26 -1.78 -1.81
C THR A 288 -9.87 -2.42 -1.89
N CYS A 289 -9.56 -3.29 -0.93
CA CYS A 289 -8.22 -3.81 -0.71
C CYS A 289 -8.08 -5.21 -1.35
N ILE A 290 -8.95 -6.18 -1.02
CA ILE A 290 -8.92 -7.51 -1.66
C ILE A 290 -10.33 -7.97 -2.00
N ASN A 291 -10.55 -8.36 -3.25
CA ASN A 291 -11.75 -9.05 -3.72
C ASN A 291 -11.37 -10.44 -4.23
N SER A 292 -11.87 -11.50 -3.60
CA SER A 292 -11.60 -12.86 -4.06
C SER A 292 -12.86 -13.69 -4.23
N MET A 293 -13.01 -14.29 -5.41
CA MET A 293 -13.96 -15.36 -5.69
C MET A 293 -13.17 -16.68 -5.84
N LEU A 294 -13.41 -17.61 -4.91
CA LEU A 294 -12.67 -18.87 -4.80
C LEU A 294 -13.58 -20.07 -5.05
N SER A 295 -12.98 -21.23 -5.35
CA SER A 295 -13.71 -22.45 -5.65
C SER A 295 -13.98 -23.29 -4.41
N SER A 296 -15.20 -23.26 -3.89
CA SER A 296 -15.63 -24.24 -2.88
C SER A 296 -15.56 -25.66 -3.42
N GLU A 297 -15.80 -25.89 -4.71
CA GLU A 297 -15.82 -27.24 -5.27
C GLU A 297 -14.43 -27.90 -5.22
N ASN A 298 -13.38 -27.12 -5.50
CA ASN A 298 -12.00 -27.62 -5.57
C ASN A 298 -11.18 -27.34 -4.30
N GLY A 299 -11.67 -26.46 -3.44
CA GLY A 299 -11.00 -26.08 -2.19
C GLY A 299 -10.03 -24.91 -2.36
N PHE A 300 -9.67 -24.30 -1.23
CA PHE A 300 -8.74 -23.18 -1.20
C PHE A 300 -8.07 -23.03 0.16
N GLN A 301 -6.90 -22.41 0.17
CA GLN A 301 -6.22 -21.93 1.37
C GLN A 301 -5.91 -20.45 1.20
N PHE A 302 -6.47 -19.60 2.04
CA PHE A 302 -6.20 -18.18 2.07
C PHE A 302 -5.50 -17.83 3.38
N ASN A 303 -4.24 -17.42 3.30
CA ASN A 303 -3.42 -17.10 4.46
C ASN A 303 -2.90 -15.67 4.35
N ALA A 304 -3.08 -14.87 5.41
CA ALA A 304 -2.48 -13.56 5.55
C ALA A 304 -1.72 -13.46 6.88
N GLU A 305 -0.48 -12.99 6.84
CA GLU A 305 0.40 -12.90 8.00
C GLU A 305 1.09 -11.54 8.05
N TYR A 306 1.08 -10.90 9.23
CA TYR A 306 1.74 -9.61 9.45
C TYR A 306 1.33 -8.52 8.45
N CYS A 307 0.09 -8.56 7.98
CA CYS A 307 -0.45 -7.59 7.02
C CYS A 307 -1.15 -6.45 7.74
N THR A 308 -1.06 -5.25 7.18
CA THR A 308 -1.76 -4.06 7.67
C THR A 308 -2.81 -3.61 6.66
N PHE A 309 -4.03 -3.42 7.13
CA PHE A 309 -5.14 -2.83 6.38
C PHE A 309 -5.59 -1.59 7.14
N SER A 310 -5.14 -0.43 6.69
CA SER A 310 -5.42 0.85 7.34
C SER A 310 -6.08 1.82 6.39
N ASP A 311 -7.12 2.51 6.85
CA ASP A 311 -7.79 3.54 6.07
C ASP A 311 -8.34 3.02 4.72
N CYS A 312 -8.72 1.73 4.65
CA CYS A 312 -9.48 1.21 3.52
C CYS A 312 -10.94 1.71 3.66
N ARG A 313 -11.39 2.64 2.80
CA ARG A 313 -12.69 3.31 2.94
C ARG A 313 -13.61 3.02 1.76
N TYR A 314 -14.77 2.47 2.05
CA TYR A 314 -15.85 2.24 1.12
C TYR A 314 -16.95 3.29 1.31
N SER A 315 -17.29 4.02 0.24
CA SER A 315 -18.40 4.99 0.28
C SER A 315 -19.56 4.63 -0.67
N GLY A 316 -19.63 3.38 -1.15
CA GLY A 316 -20.74 2.91 -1.98
C GLY A 316 -22.04 2.71 -1.18
N LEU A 317 -23.18 2.62 -1.87
CA LEU A 317 -24.50 2.44 -1.22
C LEU A 317 -24.90 0.96 -1.04
N SER A 318 -24.10 0.00 -1.52
CA SER A 318 -24.40 -1.44 -1.40
C SER A 318 -24.13 -1.95 0.02
N GLN A 319 -25.19 -2.37 0.71
CA GLN A 319 -25.14 -2.88 2.09
C GLN A 319 -24.56 -4.29 2.24
N VAL A 320 -24.43 -5.04 1.14
CA VAL A 320 -24.05 -6.47 1.20
C VAL A 320 -22.54 -6.66 1.07
N SER A 321 -21.83 -5.69 0.47
CA SER A 321 -20.50 -5.94 -0.08
C SER A 321 -19.49 -4.80 0.10
N GLY A 322 -19.77 -3.76 0.87
CA GLY A 322 -18.82 -2.65 1.01
C GLY A 322 -17.79 -2.82 2.12
N ASN A 323 -16.70 -3.58 1.92
CA ASN A 323 -15.69 -3.86 2.98
C ASN A 323 -14.24 -3.55 2.52
N ALA A 324 -13.26 -3.62 3.43
CA ALA A 324 -11.85 -3.59 3.01
C ALA A 324 -11.45 -4.88 2.26
N ILE A 325 -11.86 -6.04 2.80
CA ILE A 325 -11.60 -7.35 2.20
C ILE A 325 -12.90 -8.14 2.10
N THR A 326 -13.08 -8.80 0.95
CA THR A 326 -14.22 -9.68 0.70
C THR A 326 -13.71 -11.00 0.10
N ILE A 327 -14.00 -12.10 0.78
CA ILE A 327 -13.73 -13.46 0.33
C ILE A 327 -15.07 -14.17 0.10
N GLN A 328 -15.32 -14.56 -1.14
CA GLN A 328 -16.55 -15.25 -1.54
C GLN A 328 -16.27 -16.60 -2.18
N SER A 329 -17.20 -17.51 -1.97
CA SER A 329 -17.19 -18.80 -2.65
C SER A 329 -18.60 -19.37 -2.73
N GLN A 330 -18.92 -19.99 -3.86
CA GLN A 330 -20.20 -20.67 -4.09
C GLN A 330 -20.41 -21.84 -3.11
N SER A 331 -21.65 -22.29 -2.95
CA SER A 331 -21.93 -23.50 -2.18
C SER A 331 -21.46 -24.75 -2.93
N SER A 332 -21.06 -25.76 -2.17
CA SER A 332 -20.63 -27.06 -2.68
C SER A 332 -20.72 -28.13 -1.60
N ASP A 333 -21.25 -29.28 -1.99
CA ASP A 333 -21.33 -30.48 -1.15
C ASP A 333 -20.07 -31.36 -1.26
N ARG A 334 -19.11 -31.00 -2.14
CA ARG A 334 -17.87 -31.77 -2.27
C ARG A 334 -17.02 -31.65 -1.01
N SER A 335 -16.41 -32.77 -0.62
CA SER A 335 -15.38 -32.77 0.42
C SER A 335 -14.09 -32.17 -0.16
N ALA A 336 -13.87 -30.89 0.15
CA ALA A 336 -12.67 -30.15 -0.22
C ALA A 336 -12.17 -29.33 0.98
N VAL A 337 -10.86 -29.13 1.07
CA VAL A 337 -10.25 -28.32 2.13
C VAL A 337 -10.45 -26.85 1.82
N ARG A 338 -11.05 -26.12 2.75
CA ARG A 338 -11.32 -24.68 2.66
C ARG A 338 -10.83 -24.03 3.93
N THR A 339 -9.81 -23.20 3.84
CA THR A 339 -9.18 -22.57 5.00
C THR A 339 -8.96 -21.09 4.76
N ILE A 340 -9.33 -20.27 5.76
CA ILE A 340 -9.04 -18.84 5.83
C ILE A 340 -8.30 -18.59 7.14
N ARG A 341 -7.11 -18.01 7.07
CA ARG A 341 -6.29 -17.72 8.24
C ARG A 341 -5.65 -16.35 8.18
N PHE A 342 -5.84 -15.59 9.24
CA PHE A 342 -5.16 -14.32 9.49
C PHE A 342 -4.32 -14.45 10.77
N THR A 343 -3.03 -14.12 10.68
CA THR A 343 -2.12 -14.19 11.83
C THR A 343 -1.40 -12.85 11.99
N GLU A 344 -1.50 -12.26 13.18
CA GLU A 344 -0.84 -10.97 13.52
C GLU A 344 -1.11 -9.85 12.51
N CYS A 345 -2.32 -9.80 11.95
CA CYS A 345 -2.74 -8.74 11.05
C CYS A 345 -3.35 -7.56 11.82
N ILE A 346 -3.23 -6.36 11.27
CA ILE A 346 -3.73 -5.11 11.85
C ILE A 346 -4.80 -4.55 10.91
N PHE A 347 -5.98 -4.25 11.45
CA PHE A 347 -7.12 -3.68 10.73
C PHE A 347 -7.57 -2.40 11.43
N THR A 348 -7.20 -1.25 10.88
CA THR A 348 -7.39 0.06 11.53
C THR A 348 -8.14 1.04 10.64
N ASN A 349 -9.15 1.72 11.20
CA ASN A 349 -9.91 2.77 10.52
C ASN A 349 -10.46 2.37 9.14
N ASN A 350 -10.88 1.10 9.01
CA ASN A 350 -11.54 0.62 7.81
C ASN A 350 -13.03 0.96 7.90
N ARG A 351 -13.55 1.64 6.87
CA ARG A 351 -14.95 2.04 6.82
C ARG A 351 -15.64 1.29 5.70
N GLY A 352 -16.62 0.48 6.06
CA GLY A 352 -17.47 -0.26 5.17
C GLY A 352 -18.91 0.21 5.27
N ASN A 353 -19.61 0.33 4.14
CA ASN A 353 -21.07 0.40 4.15
C ASN A 353 -21.70 -1.00 3.97
N GLY A 354 -20.87 -2.04 3.86
CA GLY A 354 -21.27 -3.46 3.78
C GLY A 354 -21.60 -4.07 5.13
N TYR A 355 -21.76 -5.40 5.15
CA TYR A 355 -21.98 -6.16 6.39
C TYR A 355 -20.80 -6.06 7.37
N GLY A 356 -19.57 -5.95 6.88
CA GLY A 356 -18.37 -5.73 7.71
C GLY A 356 -17.80 -4.33 7.51
N GLY A 357 -17.07 -3.82 8.51
CA GLY A 357 -16.20 -2.65 8.29
C GLY A 357 -14.89 -3.06 7.65
N ALA A 358 -14.18 -4.02 8.26
CA ALA A 358 -12.92 -4.52 7.73
C ALA A 358 -13.08 -5.74 6.82
N PHE A 359 -13.91 -6.71 7.20
CA PHE A 359 -13.82 -8.06 6.63
C PHE A 359 -15.17 -8.73 6.39
N VAL A 360 -15.35 -9.31 5.20
CA VAL A 360 -16.47 -10.21 4.88
C VAL A 360 -15.97 -11.54 4.34
N VAL A 361 -16.52 -12.62 4.90
CA VAL A 361 -16.42 -13.99 4.37
C VAL A 361 -17.81 -14.47 4.04
N ASP A 362 -18.08 -14.77 2.77
CA ASP A 362 -19.32 -15.40 2.34
C ASP A 362 -18.99 -16.69 1.60
N VAL A 363 -18.89 -17.78 2.35
CA VAL A 363 -18.51 -19.09 1.82
C VAL A 363 -19.70 -20.02 1.99
N GLY A 364 -20.37 -20.37 0.90
CA GLY A 364 -21.56 -21.24 0.93
C GLY A 364 -21.32 -22.70 1.35
N SER A 365 -20.18 -23.01 1.94
CA SER A 365 -19.73 -24.35 2.33
C SER A 365 -18.98 -24.31 3.67
N LYS A 366 -18.71 -25.48 4.26
CA LYS A 366 -17.87 -25.60 5.45
C LYS A 366 -16.47 -25.07 5.17
N CYS A 367 -15.99 -24.17 6.04
CA CYS A 367 -14.70 -23.51 5.93
C CYS A 367 -14.05 -23.32 7.31
N THR A 368 -12.78 -23.71 7.43
CA THR A 368 -11.99 -23.47 8.63
C THR A 368 -11.51 -22.02 8.61
N THR A 369 -12.10 -21.17 9.45
CA THR A 369 -11.71 -19.76 9.56
C THR A 369 -10.99 -19.52 10.89
N ASN A 370 -9.84 -18.84 10.87
CA ASN A 370 -9.09 -18.50 12.08
C ASN A 370 -8.46 -17.10 12.01
N PHE A 371 -8.58 -16.34 13.09
CA PHE A 371 -7.90 -15.07 13.31
C PHE A 371 -7.08 -15.18 14.59
N ILE A 372 -5.76 -15.17 14.44
CA ILE A 372 -4.82 -15.44 15.52
C ILE A 372 -4.02 -14.18 15.78
N SER A 373 -4.07 -13.69 17.02
CA SER A 373 -3.29 -12.52 17.47
C SER A 373 -3.47 -11.29 16.56
N SER A 374 -4.62 -11.15 15.91
CA SER A 374 -4.93 -10.03 15.03
C SER A 374 -5.59 -8.90 15.83
N PHE A 375 -5.43 -7.67 15.35
CA PHE A 375 -5.92 -6.47 16.02
C PHE A 375 -6.86 -5.69 15.12
N PHE A 376 -8.01 -5.30 15.68
CA PHE A 376 -9.03 -4.51 15.00
C PHE A 376 -9.30 -3.23 15.78
N ASN A 377 -9.39 -2.10 15.09
CA ASN A 377 -9.62 -0.82 15.75
C ASN A 377 -10.20 0.22 14.81
N GLU A 378 -11.05 1.07 15.35
CA GLU A 378 -11.69 2.17 14.60
C GLU A 378 -12.45 1.72 13.34
N ASN A 379 -12.72 0.42 13.19
CA ASN A 379 -13.44 -0.05 12.02
C ASN A 379 -14.94 0.24 12.20
N SER A 380 -15.62 0.46 11.08
CA SER A 380 -17.04 0.77 11.05
C SER A 380 -17.68 0.04 9.89
N GLY A 381 -18.71 -0.75 10.18
CA GLY A 381 -19.53 -1.48 9.21
C GLY A 381 -21.02 -1.33 9.52
N THR A 382 -21.89 -1.82 8.62
CA THR A 382 -23.35 -1.72 8.82
C THR A 382 -23.88 -2.77 9.80
N GLU A 383 -23.39 -4.01 9.73
CA GLU A 383 -23.83 -5.11 10.62
C GLU A 383 -22.78 -5.40 11.69
N ALA A 384 -21.52 -5.59 11.28
CA ALA A 384 -20.37 -5.79 12.14
C ALA A 384 -19.28 -4.76 11.83
N ASN A 385 -18.66 -4.20 12.88
CA ASN A 385 -17.59 -3.24 12.68
C ASN A 385 -16.31 -3.90 12.16
N ASP A 386 -15.97 -5.10 12.63
CA ASP A 386 -14.71 -5.74 12.23
C ASP A 386 -14.96 -6.84 11.19
N ILE A 387 -15.63 -7.92 11.58
CA ILE A 387 -15.74 -9.13 10.76
C ILE A 387 -17.19 -9.60 10.67
N TRP A 388 -17.63 -9.92 9.45
CA TRP A 388 -18.86 -10.67 9.21
C TRP A 388 -18.55 -11.96 8.43
N ILE A 389 -19.08 -13.09 8.88
CA ILE A 389 -18.85 -14.40 8.25
C ILE A 389 -20.19 -15.10 8.01
N ARG A 390 -20.41 -15.64 6.82
CA ARG A 390 -21.45 -16.62 6.52
C ARG A 390 -20.81 -17.92 6.06
N SER A 391 -21.25 -19.03 6.68
CA SER A 391 -20.80 -20.38 6.33
C SER A 391 -21.83 -21.46 6.64
N THR A 392 -21.58 -22.69 6.19
CA THR A 392 -22.35 -23.88 6.61
C THR A 392 -21.66 -24.66 7.74
N ASN A 393 -20.74 -24.01 8.46
CA ASN A 393 -20.17 -24.56 9.68
C ASN A 393 -21.24 -24.66 10.76
N SER A 394 -21.10 -25.66 11.62
CA SER A 394 -21.84 -25.72 12.89
C SER A 394 -21.26 -24.74 13.91
N GLN A 395 -22.05 -24.40 14.93
CA GLN A 395 -21.63 -23.50 16.01
C GLN A 395 -20.42 -24.00 16.81
N SER A 396 -20.14 -25.30 16.84
CA SER A 396 -18.94 -25.86 17.48
C SER A 396 -17.69 -25.73 16.61
N GLU A 397 -17.83 -25.58 15.28
CA GLU A 397 -16.73 -25.45 14.32
C GLU A 397 -16.32 -23.98 14.11
N LEU A 398 -17.26 -23.03 14.15
CA LEU A 398 -17.01 -21.60 14.10
C LEU A 398 -17.59 -20.90 15.34
N ASN A 399 -16.72 -20.55 16.28
CA ASN A 399 -17.04 -19.88 17.52
C ASN A 399 -15.93 -18.92 17.95
N ILE A 400 -16.05 -18.34 19.16
CA ILE A 400 -15.06 -17.39 19.70
C ILE A 400 -13.61 -17.91 19.69
N SER A 401 -13.39 -19.23 19.82
CA SER A 401 -12.03 -19.79 19.83
C SER A 401 -11.30 -19.66 18.49
N ASN A 402 -12.04 -19.50 17.40
CA ASN A 402 -11.48 -19.19 16.08
C ASN A 402 -10.83 -17.81 16.02
N PHE A 403 -11.11 -16.94 17.00
CA PHE A 403 -10.54 -15.60 17.12
C PHE A 403 -9.57 -15.50 18.31
N ASN A 404 -9.03 -16.65 18.73
CA ASN A 404 -8.17 -16.75 19.91
C ASN A 404 -7.00 -15.77 19.87
N THR A 405 -6.77 -15.10 21.00
CA THR A 405 -5.72 -14.08 21.20
C THR A 405 -5.84 -12.84 20.32
N SER A 406 -6.91 -12.70 19.53
CA SER A 406 -7.19 -11.47 18.80
C SER A 406 -7.91 -10.46 19.69
N TYR A 407 -7.78 -9.18 19.34
CA TYR A 407 -8.27 -8.05 20.14
C TYR A 407 -9.05 -7.08 19.26
N SER A 408 -10.02 -6.37 19.85
CA SER A 408 -10.70 -5.27 19.16
C SER A 408 -11.03 -4.12 20.11
N ASP A 409 -10.85 -2.91 19.60
CA ASP A 409 -11.21 -1.64 20.23
C ASP A 409 -12.24 -0.82 19.42
N SER A 410 -12.89 -1.47 18.43
CA SER A 410 -13.97 -0.89 17.61
C SER A 410 -15.25 -0.62 18.43
N VAL A 411 -16.18 0.18 17.89
CA VAL A 411 -17.30 0.78 18.68
C VAL A 411 -18.40 -0.21 19.07
N GLN A 412 -18.89 -1.11 18.18
CA GLN A 412 -19.96 -2.07 18.45
C GLN A 412 -20.01 -3.21 17.41
N SER A 413 -20.50 -4.39 17.83
CA SER A 413 -20.39 -5.73 17.19
C SER A 413 -19.06 -5.98 16.48
N HIS A 414 -18.09 -6.54 17.20
CA HIS A 414 -16.78 -6.85 16.61
C HIS A 414 -16.94 -7.91 15.52
N ILE A 415 -17.63 -9.01 15.83
CA ILE A 415 -17.75 -10.14 14.93
C ILE A 415 -19.18 -10.66 14.90
N ILE A 416 -19.70 -10.87 13.69
CA ILE A 416 -20.95 -11.58 13.45
C ILE A 416 -20.68 -12.81 12.59
N THR A 417 -21.27 -13.95 12.97
CA THR A 417 -21.22 -15.19 12.20
C THR A 417 -22.62 -15.70 11.93
N ILE A 418 -22.91 -16.12 10.69
CA ILE A 418 -24.12 -16.82 10.28
C ILE A 418 -23.75 -18.25 9.91
N ASN A 419 -24.08 -19.19 10.79
CA ASN A 419 -23.73 -20.60 10.75
C ASN A 419 -25.00 -21.42 10.60
N GLU A 420 -25.19 -22.15 9.50
CA GLU A 420 -26.43 -22.94 9.28
C GLU A 420 -27.71 -22.08 9.52
N GLU A 421 -27.70 -20.84 9.03
CA GLU A 421 -28.77 -19.83 9.21
C GLU A 421 -28.95 -19.30 10.65
N GLN A 422 -28.08 -19.68 11.59
CA GLN A 422 -28.06 -19.16 12.95
C GLN A 422 -27.02 -18.05 13.10
N GLU A 423 -27.46 -16.90 13.58
CA GLU A 423 -26.59 -15.76 13.85
C GLU A 423 -25.94 -15.86 15.24
N SER A 424 -24.69 -15.42 15.35
CA SER A 424 -23.99 -15.25 16.62
C SER A 424 -23.10 -14.03 16.59
N THR A 425 -23.04 -13.33 17.72
CA THR A 425 -22.20 -12.14 17.90
C THR A 425 -21.11 -12.42 18.92
N TYR A 426 -19.88 -12.03 18.58
CA TYR A 426 -18.72 -12.16 19.47
C TYR A 426 -18.03 -10.82 19.67
N ASN A 427 -17.72 -10.50 20.94
CA ASN A 427 -16.92 -9.35 21.31
C ASN A 427 -15.51 -9.82 21.70
N LEU A 428 -14.51 -9.30 21.00
CA LEU A 428 -13.11 -9.48 21.35
C LEU A 428 -12.68 -8.61 22.54
N ASN A 429 -11.59 -9.00 23.19
CA ASN A 429 -11.01 -8.27 24.31
C ASN A 429 -10.28 -6.99 23.86
N HIS A 430 -10.18 -6.03 24.76
CA HIS A 430 -9.35 -4.82 24.61
C HIS A 430 -7.86 -5.15 24.45
N PHE A 431 -7.15 -4.42 23.58
CA PHE A 431 -5.71 -4.60 23.39
C PHE A 431 -4.89 -3.73 24.35
N PRO A 432 -3.99 -4.29 25.17
CA PRO A 432 -3.20 -3.52 26.15
C PRO A 432 -2.28 -2.44 25.55
N GLY A 433 -1.94 -2.53 24.25
CA GLY A 433 -1.13 -1.54 23.55
C GLY A 433 -1.90 -0.27 23.14
N VAL A 434 -3.20 -0.23 23.37
CA VAL A 434 -4.07 0.92 23.19
C VAL A 434 -4.58 1.37 24.55
N ILE A 435 -4.59 2.68 24.80
CA ILE A 435 -5.17 3.26 26.02
C ILE A 435 -6.08 4.42 25.65
N PHE A 436 -7.26 4.48 26.26
CA PHE A 436 -8.17 5.60 26.18
C PHE A 436 -8.04 6.45 27.44
N VAL A 437 -7.96 7.77 27.27
CA VAL A 437 -7.80 8.76 28.36
C VAL A 437 -8.97 9.75 28.40
N SER A 438 -9.37 10.15 29.61
CA SER A 438 -10.42 11.10 29.93
C SER A 438 -10.14 11.72 31.32
N ASN A 439 -10.26 13.04 31.42
CA ASN A 439 -10.14 13.87 32.62
C ASN A 439 -11.39 13.82 33.51
N LYS A 440 -12.43 13.09 33.09
CA LYS A 440 -13.63 12.91 33.92
C LYS A 440 -13.26 12.25 35.24
N THR A 441 -13.52 12.95 36.34
CA THR A 441 -13.25 12.44 37.69
C THR A 441 -14.37 11.51 38.11
N ILE A 442 -14.10 10.21 38.12
CA ILE A 442 -15.04 9.20 38.60
C ILE A 442 -14.40 8.26 39.63
N SER A 443 -15.24 7.59 40.42
CA SER A 443 -14.85 6.71 41.54
C SER A 443 -14.67 5.22 41.19
N VAL A 444 -14.80 4.84 39.91
CA VAL A 444 -14.68 3.44 39.47
C VAL A 444 -13.26 3.10 39.02
N THR A 445 -13.01 1.80 38.78
CA THR A 445 -11.74 1.28 38.26
C THR A 445 -11.36 1.95 36.94
N ARG A 446 -10.10 2.39 36.84
CA ARG A 446 -9.53 3.08 35.68
C ARG A 446 -8.50 2.16 35.02
N ASP A 447 -8.92 1.39 34.03
CA ASP A 447 -8.02 0.44 33.37
C ASP A 447 -7.45 0.98 32.04
N GLY A 448 -8.08 1.99 31.43
CA GLY A 448 -7.65 2.56 30.16
C GLY A 448 -8.32 1.91 28.95
N SER A 449 -9.25 0.98 29.17
CA SER A 449 -10.15 0.50 28.14
C SER A 449 -11.13 1.58 27.71
N ARG A 450 -11.79 1.38 26.57
CA ARG A 450 -12.80 2.30 26.05
C ARG A 450 -13.98 2.53 27.01
N ASP A 451 -14.37 1.50 27.76
CA ASP A 451 -15.46 1.57 28.75
C ASP A 451 -15.03 2.29 30.04
N LYS A 452 -13.73 2.32 30.32
CA LYS A 452 -13.16 2.93 31.53
C LYS A 452 -11.94 3.80 31.19
N PRO A 453 -12.11 4.85 30.38
CA PRO A 453 -11.02 5.64 29.81
C PRO A 453 -10.41 6.64 30.81
N TYR A 454 -10.73 6.58 32.09
CA TYR A 454 -10.54 7.70 33.04
C TYR A 454 -9.10 7.86 33.57
N LEU A 455 -8.11 7.44 32.78
CA LEU A 455 -6.68 7.64 33.06
C LEU A 455 -6.19 8.97 32.50
N LYS A 456 -5.12 9.51 33.09
CA LYS A 456 -4.31 10.56 32.45
C LYS A 456 -3.30 9.95 31.48
N ILE A 457 -2.71 10.77 30.61
CA ILE A 457 -1.69 10.30 29.67
C ILE A 457 -0.46 9.80 30.45
N LYS A 458 0.01 10.55 31.44
CA LYS A 458 1.19 10.16 32.23
C LYS A 458 1.00 8.83 32.98
N ASP A 459 -0.20 8.56 33.46
CA ASP A 459 -0.55 7.32 34.17
C ASP A 459 -0.59 6.10 33.24
N SER A 460 -0.62 6.33 31.93
CA SER A 460 -0.76 5.27 30.91
C SER A 460 0.59 4.69 30.48
N PHE A 461 1.71 5.40 30.67
CA PHE A 461 3.02 4.95 30.19
C PHE A 461 3.45 3.58 30.73
N PRO A 462 3.29 3.24 32.03
CA PRO A 462 3.65 1.91 32.53
C PRO A 462 2.83 0.79 31.88
N LYS A 463 1.61 1.08 31.41
CA LYS A 463 0.70 0.09 30.82
C LYS A 463 1.01 -0.21 29.35
N LEU A 464 1.60 0.76 28.64
CA LEU A 464 1.95 0.63 27.21
C LEU A 464 3.22 -0.17 26.96
N ASN A 465 3.91 -0.63 28.00
CA ASN A 465 5.05 -1.53 27.89
C ASN A 465 4.60 -3.00 27.74
N TYR A 466 3.74 -3.26 26.76
CA TYR A 466 3.22 -4.60 26.51
C TYR A 466 4.24 -5.45 25.73
N THR A 467 4.19 -6.77 25.95
CA THR A 467 4.98 -7.77 25.23
C THR A 467 4.11 -8.77 24.46
N SER A 468 2.79 -8.65 24.58
CA SER A 468 1.80 -9.48 23.89
C SER A 468 1.73 -9.19 22.39
N LYS A 469 1.34 -10.19 21.61
CA LYS A 469 1.08 -10.04 20.17
C LYS A 469 -0.23 -9.26 19.92
N PRO A 470 -0.37 -8.55 18.78
CA PRO A 470 0.66 -8.33 17.76
C PRO A 470 1.73 -7.34 18.26
N VAL A 471 3.00 -7.76 18.22
CA VAL A 471 4.12 -6.99 18.83
C VAL A 471 4.40 -5.70 18.06
N ASN A 472 4.08 -5.70 16.76
CA ASN A 472 4.38 -4.62 15.83
C ASN A 472 3.34 -3.48 15.85
N MET A 473 2.31 -3.56 16.69
CA MET A 473 1.34 -2.47 16.83
C MET A 473 2.00 -1.21 17.43
N PRO A 474 1.74 0.00 16.91
CA PRO A 474 2.15 1.23 17.58
C PRO A 474 1.43 1.41 18.92
N ARG A 475 2.16 1.89 19.94
CA ARG A 475 1.59 2.17 21.26
C ARG A 475 0.74 3.42 21.08
N THR A 476 -0.53 3.36 21.44
CA THR A 476 -1.47 4.43 21.08
C THR A 476 -2.27 4.90 22.28
N ILE A 477 -2.39 6.22 22.45
CA ILE A 477 -3.28 6.86 23.42
C ILE A 477 -4.32 7.70 22.69
N TYR A 478 -5.59 7.40 22.96
CA TYR A 478 -6.76 8.13 22.48
C TYR A 478 -7.25 9.12 23.52
N ILE A 479 -7.27 10.39 23.15
CA ILE A 479 -7.81 11.46 23.99
C ILE A 479 -9.30 11.65 23.68
N LEU A 480 -10.18 11.23 24.61
CA LEU A 480 -11.63 11.23 24.37
C LEU A 480 -12.32 12.57 24.67
N ASP A 481 -11.69 13.43 25.46
CA ASP A 481 -12.30 14.72 25.83
C ASP A 481 -12.04 15.79 24.77
N GLU A 482 -13.01 16.69 24.57
CA GLU A 482 -12.86 17.84 23.66
C GLU A 482 -11.77 18.81 24.12
N ILE A 483 -11.54 18.93 25.43
CA ILE A 483 -10.50 19.75 26.02
C ILE A 483 -9.63 18.85 26.90
N TRP A 484 -8.33 18.83 26.61
CA TRP A 484 -7.35 18.08 27.38
C TRP A 484 -6.41 19.03 28.11
N ASP A 485 -6.41 18.99 29.45
CA ASP A 485 -5.58 19.85 30.28
C ASP A 485 -4.58 19.01 31.10
N GLU A 486 -3.43 18.75 30.49
CA GLU A 486 -2.30 18.04 31.12
C GLU A 486 -1.00 18.59 30.55
N SER A 487 0.00 18.85 31.41
CA SER A 487 1.37 19.09 30.96
C SER A 487 2.17 17.81 31.09
N LEU A 488 2.77 17.37 29.98
CA LEU A 488 3.70 16.25 29.92
C LEU A 488 5.12 16.80 30.01
N TYR A 489 5.58 17.05 31.22
CA TYR A 489 6.90 17.61 31.45
C TYR A 489 7.94 16.53 31.75
N ASP A 490 9.07 16.60 31.03
CA ASP A 490 10.26 15.75 31.21
C ASP A 490 9.95 14.25 31.07
N VAL A 491 9.33 13.89 29.95
CA VAL A 491 8.96 12.50 29.65
C VAL A 491 9.92 11.84 28.66
N SER A 492 9.96 10.52 28.70
CA SER A 492 10.79 9.69 27.82
C SER A 492 10.01 8.49 27.33
N PHE A 493 10.14 8.16 26.05
CA PHE A 493 9.38 7.07 25.43
C PHE A 493 10.33 5.94 25.01
N ALA A 494 10.20 4.80 25.67
CA ALA A 494 10.99 3.60 25.33
C ALA A 494 10.58 2.98 23.98
N ASN A 495 9.34 3.21 23.54
CA ASN A 495 8.79 2.71 22.28
C ASN A 495 8.13 3.86 21.51
N SER A 496 7.91 3.67 20.21
CA SER A 496 7.11 4.62 19.42
C SER A 496 5.70 4.76 19.98
N LEU A 497 5.30 6.00 20.24
CA LEU A 497 4.06 6.37 20.89
C LEU A 497 3.24 7.31 20.00
N ILE A 498 1.95 7.04 19.89
CA ILE A 498 0.99 7.85 19.16
C ILE A 498 0.02 8.47 20.15
N PHE A 499 -0.12 9.80 20.13
CA PHE A 499 -1.24 10.50 20.74
C PHE A 499 -2.19 10.95 19.64
N LYS A 500 -3.45 10.53 19.73
CA LYS A 500 -4.45 10.94 18.76
C LYS A 500 -5.79 11.29 19.38
N SER A 501 -6.57 12.03 18.62
CA SER A 501 -7.96 12.30 18.96
C SER A 501 -8.76 11.03 19.19
N GLY A 502 -9.79 11.11 20.03
CA GLY A 502 -10.79 10.07 20.19
C GLY A 502 -11.55 9.74 18.91
N LEU A 503 -12.47 8.79 19.02
CA LEU A 503 -13.15 8.14 17.88
C LEU A 503 -14.49 8.79 17.48
N ASN A 504 -14.75 10.01 17.93
CA ASN A 504 -16.01 10.70 17.65
C ASN A 504 -15.84 11.57 16.40
N ASP A 505 -16.76 11.41 15.45
CA ASP A 505 -16.93 12.31 14.32
C ASP A 505 -17.88 13.47 14.70
N ASP A 506 -17.66 14.65 14.15
CA ASP A 506 -18.56 15.80 14.23
C ASP A 506 -19.82 15.57 13.39
N SER A 507 -20.77 16.51 13.42
CA SER A 507 -22.02 16.41 12.64
C SER A 507 -21.81 16.36 11.12
N MET A 508 -20.60 16.66 10.64
CA MET A 508 -20.21 16.60 9.23
C MET A 508 -19.37 15.35 8.90
N GLY A 509 -19.13 14.45 9.87
CA GLY A 509 -18.34 13.24 9.68
C GLY A 509 -16.83 13.45 9.82
N ASN A 510 -16.36 14.59 10.32
CA ASN A 510 -14.93 14.83 10.57
C ASN A 510 -14.55 14.44 11.99
N ILE A 511 -13.38 13.83 12.17
CA ILE A 511 -12.88 13.49 13.51
C ILE A 511 -12.75 14.76 14.36
N ILE A 512 -13.36 14.75 15.55
CA ILE A 512 -13.27 15.85 16.52
C ILE A 512 -11.84 15.91 17.05
N LYS A 513 -11.19 17.07 16.95
CA LYS A 513 -9.82 17.30 17.41
C LYS A 513 -9.82 17.84 18.85
N PRO A 514 -9.33 17.07 19.85
CA PRO A 514 -9.15 17.58 21.20
C PRO A 514 -8.28 18.83 21.21
N THR A 515 -8.73 19.85 21.93
CA THR A 515 -7.94 21.04 22.21
C THR A 515 -7.11 20.79 23.46
N TRP A 516 -5.83 20.53 23.26
CA TRP A 516 -4.83 20.39 24.30
C TRP A 516 -4.38 21.76 24.79
N ILE A 517 -4.61 22.00 26.08
CA ILE A 517 -4.25 23.23 26.79
C ILE A 517 -3.37 22.90 28.00
N THR A 518 -2.84 23.95 28.63
CA THR A 518 -2.18 23.81 29.93
C THR A 518 -2.62 24.95 30.82
N THR A 519 -3.39 24.65 31.86
CA THR A 519 -3.77 25.66 32.86
C THR A 519 -2.88 25.65 34.10
N ALA A 520 -2.05 24.63 34.29
CA ALA A 520 -1.18 24.52 35.46
C ALA A 520 -0.10 25.63 35.49
N ALA A 521 0.08 26.27 36.65
CA ALA A 521 1.16 27.23 36.86
C ALA A 521 2.51 26.50 36.98
N GLY A 522 3.57 27.10 36.45
CA GLY A 522 4.94 26.57 36.55
C GLY A 522 5.42 25.71 35.39
N TYR A 523 4.55 25.35 34.44
CA TYR A 523 4.95 24.68 33.20
C TYR A 523 5.09 25.69 32.07
N ASN A 524 6.28 25.73 31.48
CA ASN A 524 6.56 26.57 30.31
C ASN A 524 6.23 25.87 28.99
N THR A 525 5.83 24.59 29.03
CA THR A 525 5.56 23.76 27.86
C THR A 525 4.37 22.80 28.09
N THR A 526 3.59 22.50 27.05
CA THR A 526 2.54 21.46 27.10
C THR A 526 3.14 20.07 27.02
N ILE A 527 4.03 19.82 26.06
CA ILE A 527 4.78 18.55 25.94
C ILE A 527 6.28 18.84 25.94
N PHE A 528 7.01 18.31 26.92
CA PHE A 528 8.46 18.32 26.98
C PHE A 528 9.00 16.89 27.09
N TYR A 529 9.74 16.43 26.08
CA TYR A 529 10.33 15.08 26.07
C TYR A 529 11.78 15.03 25.55
N HIS A 530 12.54 14.04 26.03
CA HIS A 530 13.99 13.95 25.81
C HIS A 530 14.50 12.64 25.18
N THR A 531 13.64 11.62 24.98
CA THR A 531 13.94 10.44 24.15
C THR A 531 12.67 9.85 23.51
N GLY A 532 12.85 9.16 22.37
CA GLY A 532 11.84 8.33 21.74
C GLY A 532 11.14 8.94 20.51
N TYR A 533 10.23 8.14 19.94
CA TYR A 533 9.46 8.49 18.74
C TYR A 533 8.03 8.86 19.15
N LEU A 534 7.62 10.10 18.86
CA LEU A 534 6.28 10.59 19.15
C LEU A 534 5.55 10.94 17.85
N THR A 535 4.33 10.42 17.70
CA THR A 535 3.38 10.85 16.67
C THR A 535 2.21 11.57 17.31
N LEU A 536 1.88 12.75 16.81
CA LEU A 536 0.68 13.51 17.19
C LEU A 536 -0.27 13.53 16.00
N GLU A 537 -1.51 13.10 16.19
CA GLU A 537 -2.47 12.93 15.11
C GLU A 537 -3.83 13.55 15.46
N SER A 538 -4.32 14.45 14.61
CA SER A 538 -5.66 15.07 14.73
C SER A 538 -5.90 15.78 16.07
N LEU A 539 -4.89 16.46 16.60
CA LEU A 539 -4.96 17.24 17.84
C LEU A 539 -4.92 18.75 17.56
N GLN A 540 -5.55 19.54 18.41
CA GLN A 540 -5.39 20.99 18.43
C GLN A 540 -4.59 21.40 19.68
N PHE A 541 -3.65 22.33 19.54
CA PHE A 541 -2.89 22.87 20.65
C PHE A 541 -3.15 24.37 20.79
N ASN A 542 -3.52 24.80 21.99
CA ASN A 542 -3.81 26.20 22.28
C ASN A 542 -3.02 26.69 23.47
N PHE A 543 -2.54 27.93 23.36
CA PHE A 543 -2.26 28.74 24.54
C PHE A 543 -3.58 29.14 25.20
N THR A 544 -3.58 29.26 26.52
CA THR A 544 -4.73 29.70 27.31
C THR A 544 -4.34 30.88 28.20
N ASN A 545 -5.23 31.85 28.31
CA ASN A 545 -5.08 32.94 29.28
C ASN A 545 -5.71 32.50 30.61
N VAL A 546 -4.88 32.29 31.63
CA VAL A 546 -5.31 31.93 32.98
C VAL A 546 -4.96 33.07 33.91
N SER A 547 -5.97 33.83 34.33
CA SER A 547 -5.83 34.97 35.25
C SER A 547 -4.87 36.06 34.77
N GLY A 548 -4.87 36.37 33.46
CA GLY A 548 -4.00 37.38 32.85
C GLY A 548 -2.64 36.85 32.39
N SER A 549 -2.30 35.59 32.70
CA SER A 549 -1.06 34.94 32.26
C SER A 549 -1.33 33.96 31.12
N ILE A 550 -0.57 34.05 30.03
CA ILE A 550 -0.59 33.05 28.95
C ILE A 550 0.12 31.77 29.39
N ARG A 551 -0.49 30.61 29.14
CA ARG A 551 0.03 29.28 29.46
C ARG A 551 -0.12 28.33 28.26
N PRO A 552 0.86 27.47 27.96
CA PRO A 552 2.22 27.48 28.51
C PRO A 552 2.96 28.81 28.19
N TYR A 553 3.99 29.15 28.97
CA TYR A 553 4.66 30.47 28.87
C TYR A 553 5.63 30.61 27.69
N ASP A 554 6.26 29.52 27.23
CA ASP A 554 7.30 29.57 26.20
C ASP A 554 6.84 28.94 24.88
N GLN A 555 6.44 27.67 24.91
CA GLN A 555 6.15 26.87 23.72
C GLN A 555 5.13 25.76 23.97
N LEU A 556 4.49 25.23 22.92
CA LEU A 556 3.53 24.12 23.08
C LEU A 556 4.27 22.79 23.17
N ILE A 557 5.28 22.58 22.32
CA ILE A 557 6.09 21.37 22.32
C ILE A 557 7.57 21.75 22.43
N TRP A 558 8.30 21.08 23.33
CA TRP A 558 9.73 21.20 23.50
C TRP A 558 10.41 19.85 23.44
N ILE A 559 11.48 19.77 22.67
CA ILE A 559 12.22 18.53 22.42
C ILE A 559 13.70 18.81 22.70
N GLN A 560 14.22 18.17 23.74
CA GLN A 560 15.62 18.29 24.13
C GLN A 560 16.25 16.89 24.20
N PRO A 561 16.85 16.41 23.10
CA PRO A 561 17.44 15.08 23.07
C PRO A 561 18.59 14.92 24.05
N THR A 562 18.58 13.77 24.72
CA THR A 562 19.77 13.23 25.38
C THR A 562 20.61 12.35 24.45
N ASP A 563 20.06 11.94 23.29
CA ASP A 563 20.74 11.18 22.23
C ASP A 563 20.14 11.44 20.81
N LEU A 564 20.72 10.85 19.77
CA LEU A 564 20.29 11.03 18.37
C LEU A 564 19.01 10.24 17.98
N THR A 565 18.27 9.66 18.93
CA THR A 565 17.14 8.74 18.65
C THR A 565 15.76 9.36 18.84
N ILE A 566 15.60 10.64 18.46
CA ILE A 566 14.33 11.36 18.58
C ILE A 566 13.75 11.74 17.23
N ASN A 567 12.48 11.38 17.04
CA ASN A 567 11.64 11.87 15.96
C ASN A 567 10.29 12.40 16.50
N LEU A 568 9.77 13.42 15.82
CA LEU A 568 8.40 13.90 15.98
C LEU A 568 7.69 13.80 14.62
N THR A 569 6.53 13.14 14.61
CA THR A 569 5.62 13.09 13.45
C THR A 569 4.34 13.85 13.80
N ILE A 570 3.93 14.77 12.93
CA ILE A 570 2.70 15.56 13.11
C ILE A 570 1.78 15.30 11.92
N ILE A 571 0.55 14.85 12.22
CA ILE A 571 -0.46 14.48 11.23
C ILE A 571 -1.76 15.23 11.54
N SER A 572 -2.22 16.08 10.62
CA SER A 572 -3.51 16.80 10.76
C SER A 572 -3.68 17.59 12.09
N CYS A 573 -2.60 18.05 12.73
CA CYS A 573 -2.72 18.87 13.94
C CYS A 573 -2.96 20.36 13.62
N ILE A 574 -3.54 21.08 14.57
CA ILE A 574 -3.72 22.53 14.53
C ILE A 574 -2.95 23.15 15.69
N PHE A 575 -2.12 24.16 15.41
CA PHE A 575 -1.42 24.92 16.45
C PHE A 575 -1.91 26.36 16.42
N ASN A 576 -2.57 26.77 17.50
CA ASN A 576 -3.10 28.13 17.63
C ASN A 576 -2.21 28.94 18.56
N GLY A 577 -1.59 29.98 18.01
CA GLY A 577 -0.93 31.03 18.79
C GLY A 577 -1.94 32.07 19.26
N LEU A 578 -1.91 32.43 20.55
CA LEU A 578 -2.58 33.65 21.01
C LEU A 578 -1.66 34.84 20.76
N GLY A 579 -1.96 35.63 19.72
CA GLY A 579 -1.35 36.95 19.50
C GLY A 579 -2.17 38.03 20.19
N VAL A 580 -2.24 38.02 21.52
CA VAL A 580 -2.97 39.05 22.27
C VAL A 580 -2.04 39.64 23.35
N ASP A 581 -1.81 40.95 23.25
CA ASP A 581 -1.10 41.82 24.20
C ASP A 581 0.43 41.67 24.33
N GLY A 582 1.15 41.64 23.20
CA GLY A 582 2.59 41.99 23.18
C GLY A 582 3.57 41.03 23.87
N ASN A 583 3.09 39.91 24.42
CA ASN A 583 3.95 38.83 24.90
C ASN A 583 4.31 37.91 23.73
N SER A 584 5.59 37.90 23.34
CA SER A 584 6.11 37.00 22.32
C SER A 584 6.03 35.56 22.81
N VAL A 585 5.15 34.74 22.23
CA VAL A 585 5.37 33.29 22.21
C VAL A 585 6.71 33.05 21.51
N LYS A 586 7.63 32.32 22.15
CA LYS A 586 8.95 32.09 21.56
C LYS A 586 8.87 31.14 20.36
N TYR A 587 8.21 30.00 20.53
CA TYR A 587 8.07 28.97 19.49
C TYR A 587 6.77 28.19 19.69
N LEU A 588 6.12 27.73 18.61
CA LEU A 588 5.05 26.72 18.74
C LEU A 588 5.65 25.35 19.07
N ILE A 589 6.73 25.01 18.37
CA ILE A 589 7.51 23.79 18.57
C ILE A 589 8.99 24.21 18.63
N ALA A 590 9.66 23.88 19.74
CA ALA A 590 11.10 24.07 19.90
C ALA A 590 11.80 22.72 19.94
N ALA A 591 12.85 22.56 19.15
CA ALA A 591 13.66 21.34 19.15
C ALA A 591 15.16 21.68 19.10
N GLN A 592 15.96 20.98 19.90
CA GLN A 592 17.42 20.98 19.79
C GLN A 592 17.86 19.64 19.18
N LEU A 593 18.86 19.62 18.29
CA LEU A 593 19.55 18.40 17.81
C LEU A 593 18.63 17.23 17.35
N MET A 594 17.44 17.52 16.83
CA MET A 594 16.47 16.50 16.43
C MET A 594 16.91 15.84 15.12
N LYS A 595 16.88 14.51 15.05
CA LYS A 595 17.28 13.78 13.84
C LYS A 595 16.32 14.00 12.67
N ARG A 596 15.00 13.91 12.91
CA ARG A 596 13.99 14.10 11.86
C ARG A 596 12.66 14.62 12.42
N MET A 597 12.09 15.61 11.73
CA MET A 597 10.70 16.01 11.86
C MET A 597 9.98 15.71 10.55
N SER A 598 8.83 15.05 10.59
CA SER A 598 8.01 14.81 9.40
C SER A 598 6.59 15.32 9.59
N ARG A 599 6.06 15.96 8.54
CA ARG A 599 4.70 16.48 8.47
C ARG A 599 3.97 15.79 7.32
N SER A 600 2.83 15.19 7.60
CA SER A 600 1.93 14.63 6.59
C SER A 600 0.53 15.20 6.75
N ASP A 601 -0.12 15.44 5.61
CA ASP A 601 -1.42 16.10 5.48
C ASP A 601 -1.48 17.55 6.04
N ASN A 602 -2.61 18.23 5.81
CA ASN A 602 -2.86 19.67 6.08
C ASN A 602 -2.73 20.07 7.57
N ALA A 603 -1.53 20.04 8.15
CA ALA A 603 -1.28 20.63 9.47
C ALA A 603 -1.37 22.16 9.33
N ASN A 604 -2.27 22.82 10.06
CA ASN A 604 -2.46 24.26 9.95
C ASN A 604 -1.81 24.97 11.13
N PHE A 605 -0.89 25.88 10.82
CA PHE A 605 -0.32 26.82 11.77
C PHE A 605 -1.09 28.13 11.61
N THR A 606 -2.04 28.38 12.51
CA THR A 606 -2.84 29.61 12.49
C THR A 606 -2.37 30.49 13.62
N VAL A 607 -1.79 31.64 13.27
CA VAL A 607 -1.48 32.69 14.23
C VAL A 607 -2.35 33.90 13.88
N GLN A 608 -3.30 34.25 14.74
CA GLN A 608 -3.96 35.55 14.64
C GLN A 608 -3.01 36.60 15.21
N VAL A 609 -2.43 37.44 14.34
CA VAL A 609 -1.53 38.51 14.75
C VAL A 609 -2.16 39.87 14.43
N THR A 610 -2.34 40.70 15.46
CA THR A 610 -2.36 42.16 15.29
C THR A 610 -1.00 42.69 15.72
N GLY A 611 -0.12 42.95 14.75
CA GLY A 611 1.19 43.59 14.92
C GLY A 611 2.29 42.77 15.61
N CYS A 612 2.99 41.89 14.86
CA CYS A 612 4.40 41.52 15.05
C CYS A 612 4.87 40.55 13.94
N THR A 613 6.17 40.60 13.63
CA THR A 613 6.88 39.86 12.56
C THR A 613 7.09 38.37 12.88
N PHE A 614 7.02 37.54 11.83
CA PHE A 614 7.28 36.10 11.81
C PHE A 614 8.75 35.78 12.12
N ASP A 615 9.02 34.79 12.99
CA ASP A 615 10.30 34.09 13.07
C ASP A 615 10.09 32.56 13.20
N HIS A 616 11.06 31.81 12.67
CA HIS A 616 11.03 30.44 12.13
C HIS A 616 10.60 29.25 13.03
N CYS A 617 10.09 28.18 12.39
CA CYS A 617 10.42 26.79 12.78
C CYS A 617 11.94 26.61 12.57
N THR A 618 12.72 26.64 13.64
CA THR A 618 14.18 26.51 13.54
C THR A 618 14.59 25.09 13.95
N VAL A 619 14.92 24.23 12.97
CA VAL A 619 15.63 22.97 13.23
C VAL A 619 17.12 23.27 13.13
N ASN A 620 17.81 23.44 14.27
CA ASN A 620 19.26 23.60 14.29
C ASN A 620 19.91 22.21 14.13
N ASN A 621 20.02 21.72 12.88
CA ASN A 621 20.88 20.60 12.52
C ASN A 621 22.03 21.08 11.63
N ARG A 622 23.25 20.68 11.99
CA ARG A 622 24.44 20.93 11.17
C ARG A 622 24.60 19.99 9.98
N ASP A 623 23.73 18.99 9.82
CA ASP A 623 23.75 18.09 8.65
C ASP A 623 22.33 17.62 8.30
N ASN A 624 21.96 17.79 7.02
CA ASN A 624 20.83 17.22 6.28
C ASN A 624 19.43 17.24 6.93
N ALA A 625 18.65 18.29 6.64
CA ALA A 625 17.19 18.23 6.66
C ALA A 625 16.67 18.15 5.21
N GLU A 626 16.10 17.02 4.80
CA GLU A 626 15.27 16.93 3.59
C GLU A 626 13.86 17.43 3.93
N GLN A 627 13.35 18.36 3.10
CA GLN A 627 12.05 19.03 3.22
C GLN A 627 10.87 18.08 3.00
#